data_AF-A0A078HMF1-F1
#
_entry.id   AF-A0A078HMF1-F1
#
_cell.length_a   1.000
_cell.length_b   1.000
_cell.length_c   1.000
_cell.angle_alpha   90.00
_cell.angle_beta   90.00
_cell.angle_gamma   90.00
#
_symmetry.space_group_name_H-M   'P 1'
#
loop_
_entity.id
_entity.type
_entity.pdbx_description
1 polymer ?
#
loop_
_entity_poly.entity_id
_entity_poly.type
_entity_poly.pdbx_seq_one_letter_code
_entity_poly.pdbx_strand_id
1 'polypeptide(L)'
;MEQLREIGEVLGSIRALMVFKDNIHINQRQCTLLLDLFNATYDSVSESMRLGFRFGEKNTSKWKILEQPLRELLCVVREGEAYVRFSLEPKLGFWAKAVFLQHNKDCTELHVHNLLSCVPIIIEAIEMASEVSGWDEQ
;
A
#
# COMPACT_ATOMS: atom_id res chain seq x y z
N MET A 1 12.77 -6.64 3.07
CA MET A 1 12.29 -6.46 4.46
C MET A 1 12.20 -5.01 4.89
N GLU A 2 13.20 -4.17 4.59
CA GLU A 2 13.15 -2.76 4.96
C GLU A 2 11.97 -2.02 4.33
N GLN A 3 11.69 -2.33 3.07
CA GLN A 3 10.60 -1.77 2.27
C GLN A 3 9.25 -2.23 2.81
N LEU A 4 9.12 -3.50 3.21
CA LEU A 4 7.91 -4.02 3.85
C LEU A 4 7.67 -3.36 5.23
N ARG A 5 8.74 -3.11 5.99
CA ARG A 5 8.70 -2.34 7.25
C ARG A 5 8.23 -0.92 6.99
N GLU A 6 8.84 -0.21 6.04
CA GLU A 6 8.46 1.15 5.65
C GLU A 6 7.00 1.21 5.15
N ILE A 7 6.52 0.24 4.38
CA ILE A 7 5.10 0.17 3.97
C ILE A 7 4.22 0.09 5.22
N GLY A 8 4.56 -0.77 6.19
CA GLY A 8 3.84 -0.90 7.45
C GLY A 8 3.80 0.39 8.26
N GLU A 9 4.90 1.15 8.26
CA GLU A 9 4.98 2.47 8.92
C GLU A 9 4.07 3.51 8.25
N VAL A 10 4.12 3.61 6.92
CA VAL A 10 3.24 4.54 6.18
C VAL A 10 1.78 4.15 6.37
N LEU A 11 1.45 2.85 6.34
CA LEU A 11 0.11 2.37 6.61
C LEU A 11 -0.34 2.67 8.06
N GLY A 12 0.57 2.57 9.02
CA GLY A 12 0.36 3.03 10.40
C GLY A 12 0.03 4.52 10.49
N SER A 13 0.75 5.35 9.73
CA SER A 13 0.49 6.78 9.61
C SER A 13 -0.89 7.07 9.00
N ILE A 14 -1.30 6.37 7.94
CA ILE A 14 -2.64 6.49 7.35
C ILE A 14 -3.71 6.13 8.40
N ARG A 15 -3.53 5.02 9.13
CA ARG A 15 -4.45 4.62 10.21
C ARG A 15 -4.58 5.71 11.28
N ALA A 16 -3.46 6.33 11.68
CA ALA A 16 -3.46 7.43 12.64
C ALA A 16 -4.22 8.66 12.12
N LEU A 17 -4.07 9.02 10.84
CA LEU A 17 -4.85 10.09 10.21
C LEU A 17 -6.35 9.75 10.18
N MET A 18 -6.69 8.52 9.84
CA MET A 18 -8.07 8.03 9.72
C MET A 18 -8.79 7.85 11.06
N VAL A 19 -8.12 8.01 12.21
CA VAL A 19 -8.78 8.15 13.52
C VAL A 19 -9.75 9.33 13.51
N PHE A 20 -9.40 10.41 12.81
CA PHE A 20 -10.22 11.61 12.67
C PHE A 20 -11.07 11.61 11.39
N LYS A 21 -11.45 10.43 10.87
CA LYS A 21 -12.20 10.31 9.62
C LYS A 21 -13.50 11.12 9.58
N ASP A 22 -14.13 11.38 10.72
CA ASP A 22 -15.38 12.15 10.79
C ASP A 22 -15.18 13.64 10.48
N ASN A 23 -13.92 14.11 10.50
CA ASN A 23 -13.54 15.45 10.06
C ASN A 23 -13.38 15.54 8.53
N ILE A 24 -13.45 14.41 7.80
CA ILE A 24 -13.38 14.38 6.34
C ILE A 24 -14.80 14.58 5.79
N HIS A 25 -15.12 15.76 5.29
CA HIS A 25 -16.48 16.08 4.87
C HIS A 25 -16.89 15.55 3.48
N ILE A 26 -15.93 15.22 2.61
CA ILE A 26 -16.21 14.88 1.20
C ILE A 26 -15.77 13.45 0.89
N ASN A 27 -14.46 13.18 0.99
CA ASN A 27 -13.86 11.92 0.54
C ASN A 27 -13.84 10.81 1.60
N GLN A 28 -14.62 10.91 2.68
CA GLN A 28 -14.54 9.97 3.81
C GLN A 28 -14.64 8.50 3.36
N ARG A 29 -15.60 8.19 2.47
CA ARG A 29 -15.79 6.84 1.94
C ARG A 29 -14.63 6.39 1.04
N GLN A 30 -14.09 7.31 0.24
CA GLN A 30 -12.94 7.03 -0.63
C GLN A 30 -11.67 6.76 0.20
N CYS A 31 -11.39 7.59 1.21
CA CYS A 31 -10.28 7.37 2.14
C CYS A 31 -10.43 6.08 2.95
N THR A 32 -11.66 5.73 3.34
CA THR A 32 -11.94 4.47 4.05
C THR A 32 -11.67 3.27 3.14
N LEU A 33 -12.22 3.28 1.91
CA LEU A 33 -11.95 2.24 0.92
C LEU A 33 -10.44 2.08 0.65
N LEU A 34 -9.73 3.20 0.51
CA LEU A 34 -8.29 3.17 0.24
C LEU A 34 -7.51 2.55 1.39
N LEU A 35 -7.86 2.88 2.64
CA LEU A 35 -7.26 2.24 3.82
C LEU A 35 -7.58 0.74 3.89
N ASP A 36 -8.83 0.34 3.63
CA ASP A 36 -9.24 -1.07 3.64
C ASP A 36 -8.46 -1.87 2.59
N LEU A 37 -8.29 -1.33 1.38
CA LEU A 37 -7.51 -1.95 0.31
C LEU A 37 -6.03 -2.03 0.66
N PHE A 38 -5.42 -0.97 1.20
CA PHE A 38 -4.02 -1.04 1.63
C PHE A 38 -3.79 -2.04 2.76
N ASN A 39 -4.70 -2.15 3.72
CA ASN A 39 -4.63 -3.19 4.75
C ASN A 39 -4.72 -4.59 4.12
N ALA A 40 -5.72 -4.83 3.27
CA ALA A 40 -5.90 -6.12 2.60
C ALA A 40 -4.69 -6.51 1.74
N THR A 41 -4.12 -5.57 0.99
CA THR A 41 -2.90 -5.80 0.21
C THR A 41 -1.71 -6.10 1.12
N TYR A 42 -1.51 -5.33 2.19
CA TYR A 42 -0.40 -5.56 3.11
C TYR A 42 -0.49 -6.94 3.78
N ASP A 43 -1.67 -7.32 4.24
CA ASP A 43 -1.92 -8.61 4.89
C ASP A 43 -1.70 -9.77 3.90
N SER A 44 -2.23 -9.65 2.68
CA SER A 44 -2.04 -10.64 1.62
C SER A 44 -0.57 -10.81 1.22
N VAL A 45 0.15 -9.71 0.98
CA VAL A 45 1.59 -9.75 0.66
C VAL A 45 2.39 -10.34 1.81
N SER A 46 2.09 -9.96 3.05
CA SER A 46 2.78 -10.49 4.24
C SER A 46 2.52 -11.98 4.42
N GLU A 47 1.31 -12.45 4.15
CA GLU A 47 0.94 -13.86 4.17
C GLU A 47 1.71 -14.64 3.08
N SER A 48 1.66 -14.18 1.83
CA SER A 48 2.38 -14.80 0.71
C SER A 48 3.89 -14.86 0.97
N MET A 49 4.47 -13.81 1.55
CA MET A 49 5.87 -13.81 1.95
C MET A 49 6.16 -14.80 3.09
N ARG A 50 5.26 -14.94 4.06
CA ARG A 50 5.41 -15.91 5.16
C ARG A 50 5.37 -17.35 4.66
N LEU A 51 4.52 -17.63 3.67
CA LEU A 51 4.40 -18.95 3.06
C LEU A 51 5.56 -19.28 2.10
N GLY A 52 6.04 -18.28 1.37
CA GLY A 52 7.07 -18.44 0.33
C GLY A 52 8.51 -18.37 0.81
N PHE A 53 8.79 -17.73 1.95
CA PHE A 53 10.16 -17.45 2.38
C PHE A 53 10.49 -17.95 3.79
N ARG A 54 11.75 -18.36 3.97
CA ARG A 54 12.36 -18.59 5.28
C ARG A 54 13.08 -17.33 5.75
N PHE A 55 12.75 -16.86 6.95
CA PHE A 55 13.33 -15.63 7.52
C PHE A 55 14.87 -15.68 7.64
N GLY A 56 15.45 -16.86 7.87
CA GLY A 56 16.90 -17.05 7.96
C GLY A 56 17.67 -16.74 6.66
N GLU A 57 16.99 -16.74 5.51
CA GLU A 57 17.60 -16.52 4.19
C GLU A 57 17.54 -15.06 3.73
N LYS A 58 17.21 -14.12 4.63
CA LYS A 58 16.97 -12.69 4.35
C LYS A 58 18.04 -11.97 3.52
N ASN A 59 19.30 -12.39 3.59
CA ASN A 59 20.42 -11.76 2.87
C ASN A 59 20.78 -12.46 1.56
N THR A 60 20.00 -13.47 1.14
CA THR A 60 20.22 -14.18 -0.12
C THR A 60 19.65 -13.39 -1.31
N SER A 61 20.12 -13.71 -2.52
CA SER A 61 19.58 -13.17 -3.77
C SER A 61 18.06 -13.36 -3.91
N LYS A 62 17.50 -14.38 -3.23
CA LYS A 62 16.05 -14.68 -3.19
C LYS A 62 15.23 -13.49 -2.70
N TRP A 63 15.71 -12.73 -1.71
CA TRP A 63 14.99 -11.56 -1.18
C TRP A 63 15.20 -10.30 -2.01
N LYS A 64 16.24 -10.27 -2.85
CA LYS A 64 16.61 -9.09 -3.65
C LYS A 64 15.62 -8.84 -4.78
N ILE A 65 15.01 -9.88 -5.34
CA ILE A 65 13.99 -9.74 -6.40
C ILE A 65 12.74 -8.99 -5.92
N LEU A 66 12.45 -9.04 -4.61
CA LEU A 66 11.33 -8.32 -4.01
C LEU A 66 11.61 -6.83 -3.75
N GLU A 67 12.86 -6.39 -3.85
CA GLU A 67 13.21 -5.01 -3.47
C GLU A 67 12.49 -3.98 -4.33
N GLN A 68 12.50 -4.16 -5.65
CA GLN A 68 11.87 -3.25 -6.59
C GLN A 68 10.34 -3.28 -6.50
N PRO A 69 9.67 -4.46 -6.53
CA PRO A 69 8.21 -4.53 -6.37
C PRO A 69 7.72 -3.90 -5.05
N LEU A 70 8.42 -4.16 -3.93
CA LEU A 70 8.04 -3.55 -2.64
C LEU A 70 8.31 -2.04 -2.61
N ARG A 71 9.34 -1.55 -3.31
CA ARG A 71 9.60 -0.11 -3.45
C ARG A 71 8.49 0.60 -4.23
N GLU A 72 7.95 -0.04 -5.25
CA GLU A 72 6.81 0.49 -6.02
C GLU A 72 5.54 0.54 -5.18
N LEU A 73 5.22 -0.53 -4.43
CA LEU A 73 4.09 -0.51 -3.50
C LEU A 73 4.24 0.56 -2.42
N LEU A 74 5.46 0.74 -1.88
CA LEU A 74 5.74 1.81 -0.93
C LEU A 74 5.43 3.19 -1.54
N CYS A 75 5.77 3.42 -2.81
CA CYS A 75 5.44 4.65 -3.52
C CYS A 75 3.93 4.86 -3.60
N VAL A 76 3.18 3.82 -4.01
CA VAL A 76 1.72 3.85 -4.09
C VAL A 76 1.08 4.15 -2.74
N VAL A 77 1.55 3.52 -1.66
CA VAL A 77 1.01 3.75 -0.31
C VAL A 77 1.33 5.16 0.18
N ARG A 78 2.52 5.71 -0.12
CA ARG A 78 2.89 7.10 0.19
C ARG A 78 2.02 8.11 -0.55
N GLU A 79 1.72 7.88 -1.81
CA GLU A 79 0.79 8.72 -2.59
C GLU A 79 -0.62 8.67 -2.01
N GLY A 80 -1.09 7.48 -1.61
CA GLY A 80 -2.37 7.34 -0.93
C GLY A 80 -2.42 8.04 0.44
N GLU A 81 -1.33 8.02 1.20
CA GLU A 81 -1.22 8.79 2.45
C GLU A 81 -1.34 10.30 2.18
N ALA A 82 -0.67 10.82 1.15
CA ALA A 82 -0.78 12.22 0.77
C ALA A 82 -2.22 12.60 0.40
N TYR A 83 -2.94 11.72 -0.30
CA TYR A 83 -4.36 11.91 -0.64
C TYR A 83 -5.27 11.94 0.60
N VAL A 84 -5.06 11.03 1.55
CA VAL A 84 -5.80 11.02 2.82
C VAL A 84 -5.53 12.29 3.62
N ARG A 85 -4.26 12.70 3.71
CA ARG A 85 -3.85 13.94 4.39
C ARG A 85 -4.53 15.16 3.77
N PHE A 86 -4.51 15.29 2.44
CA PHE A 86 -5.17 16.39 1.72
C PHE A 86 -6.70 16.41 1.97
N SER A 87 -7.32 15.24 1.97
CA SER A 87 -8.75 15.09 2.26
C SER A 87 -9.11 15.55 3.67
N LEU A 88 -8.25 15.27 4.65
CA LEU A 88 -8.41 15.67 6.06
C LEU A 88 -8.04 17.14 6.36
N GLU A 89 -7.07 17.69 5.64
CA GLU A 89 -6.40 18.95 6.02
C GLU A 89 -7.33 20.18 6.05
N PRO A 90 -7.45 20.93 7.16
CA PRO A 90 -8.45 22.01 7.28
C PRO A 90 -8.09 23.29 6.51
N LYS A 91 -6.94 23.34 5.82
CA LYS A 91 -6.41 24.57 5.19
C LYS A 91 -7.33 25.16 4.12
N LEU A 92 -8.04 24.32 3.38
CA LEU A 92 -9.04 24.74 2.41
C LEU A 92 -10.40 24.79 3.10
N GLY A 93 -11.08 25.94 3.04
CA GLY A 93 -12.46 26.07 3.51
C GLY A 93 -13.38 25.07 2.79
N PHE A 94 -14.47 24.66 3.46
CA PHE A 94 -15.38 23.62 2.98
C PHE A 94 -15.79 23.79 1.50
N TRP A 95 -16.21 24.99 1.11
CA TRP A 95 -16.64 25.27 -0.26
C TRP A 95 -15.52 25.14 -1.30
N ALA A 96 -14.30 25.57 -0.97
CA ALA A 96 -13.15 25.41 -1.86
C ALA A 96 -12.83 23.92 -2.07
N LYS A 97 -12.87 23.12 -1.00
CA LYS A 97 -12.72 21.67 -1.11
C LYS A 97 -13.85 21.03 -1.90
N ALA A 98 -15.10 21.46 -1.69
CA ALA A 98 -16.27 20.90 -2.38
C ALA A 98 -16.12 21.06 -3.90
N VAL A 99 -15.77 22.26 -4.37
CA VAL A 99 -15.55 22.51 -5.80
C VAL A 99 -14.42 21.65 -6.37
N PHE A 100 -13.33 21.47 -5.62
CA PHE A 100 -12.17 20.70 -6.08
C PHE A 100 -12.40 19.18 -6.04
N LEU A 101 -13.14 18.68 -5.05
CA LEU A 101 -13.24 17.24 -4.74
C LEU A 101 -14.56 16.58 -5.15
N GLN A 102 -15.62 17.33 -5.45
CA GLN A 102 -16.95 16.79 -5.79
C GLN A 102 -16.94 15.75 -6.91
N HIS A 103 -16.07 15.94 -7.90
CA HIS A 103 -15.93 15.03 -9.05
C HIS A 103 -14.58 14.32 -9.05
N ASN A 104 -13.87 14.32 -7.93
CA ASN A 104 -12.58 13.68 -7.83
C ASN A 104 -12.75 12.15 -7.89
N LYS A 105 -12.04 11.56 -8.85
CA LYS A 105 -11.97 10.11 -9.06
C LYS A 105 -10.57 9.56 -8.82
N ASP A 106 -9.65 10.37 -8.28
CA ASP A 106 -8.24 10.01 -8.08
C ASP A 106 -8.12 8.79 -7.17
N CYS A 107 -9.03 8.63 -6.18
CA CYS A 107 -9.05 7.41 -5.37
C CYS A 107 -9.12 6.16 -6.24
N THR A 108 -10.05 6.09 -7.20
CA THR A 108 -10.22 4.90 -8.05
C THR A 108 -9.29 4.88 -9.25
N GLU A 109 -9.18 6.00 -9.96
CA GLU A 109 -8.47 6.09 -11.25
C GLU A 109 -6.95 6.18 -11.09
N LEU A 110 -6.46 6.67 -9.94
CA LEU A 110 -5.03 6.75 -9.66
C LEU A 110 -4.61 5.74 -8.57
N HIS A 111 -5.12 5.90 -7.34
CA HIS A 111 -4.57 5.14 -6.20
C HIS A 111 -4.93 3.66 -6.24
N VAL A 112 -6.21 3.33 -6.45
CA VAL A 112 -6.66 1.93 -6.57
C VAL A 112 -6.10 1.30 -7.85
N HIS A 113 -6.09 2.03 -8.97
CA HIS A 113 -5.47 1.54 -10.20
C HIS A 113 -3.99 1.17 -10.01
N ASN A 114 -3.20 2.08 -9.42
CA ASN A 114 -1.77 1.85 -9.20
C ASN A 114 -1.54 0.69 -8.21
N LEU A 115 -2.36 0.59 -7.16
CA LEU A 115 -2.32 -0.52 -6.22
C LEU A 115 -2.59 -1.86 -6.93
N LEU A 116 -3.71 -1.96 -7.65
CA LEU A 116 -4.12 -3.18 -8.34
C LEU A 116 -3.17 -3.56 -9.49
N SER A 117 -2.46 -2.60 -10.07
CA SER A 117 -1.42 -2.87 -11.08
C SER A 117 -0.11 -3.35 -10.44
N CYS A 118 0.20 -2.89 -9.22
CA CYS A 118 1.41 -3.27 -8.50
C CYS A 118 1.31 -4.66 -7.85
N VAL A 119 0.13 -5.04 -7.35
CA VAL A 119 -0.08 -6.31 -6.64
C VAL A 119 0.35 -7.55 -7.45
N PRO A 120 -0.05 -7.72 -8.73
CA PRO A 120 0.37 -8.87 -9.53
C PRO A 120 1.89 -9.01 -9.65
N ILE A 121 2.61 -7.89 -9.79
CA ILE A 121 4.07 -7.86 -9.90
C ILE A 121 4.72 -8.40 -8.62
N ILE A 122 4.16 -8.04 -7.46
CA ILE A 122 4.65 -8.50 -6.16
C ILE A 122 4.38 -9.99 -5.96
N ILE A 123 3.16 -10.45 -6.28
CA ILE A 123 2.78 -11.86 -6.12
C ILE A 123 3.66 -12.74 -7.03
N GLU A 124 3.82 -12.38 -8.29
CA GLU A 124 4.70 -13.08 -9.22
C GLU A 124 6.16 -13.13 -8.71
N ALA A 125 6.68 -12.00 -8.19
CA ALA A 125 8.03 -11.96 -7.63
C ALA A 125 8.19 -12.83 -6.38
N ILE A 126 7.14 -12.96 -5.55
CA ILE A 126 7.10 -13.87 -4.41
C ILE A 126 7.12 -15.32 -4.90
N GLU A 127 6.28 -15.67 -5.87
CA GLU A 127 6.17 -17.02 -6.42
C GLU A 127 7.50 -17.46 -7.05
N MET A 128 8.10 -16.64 -7.92
CA MET A 128 9.42 -16.92 -8.52
C MET A 128 10.51 -17.14 -7.46
N ALA A 129 10.54 -16.31 -6.41
CA ALA A 129 11.53 -16.46 -5.33
C ALA A 129 11.29 -17.72 -4.48
N SER A 130 10.02 -18.11 -4.32
CA SER A 130 9.61 -19.31 -3.60
C SER A 130 9.98 -20.58 -4.37
N GLU A 131 9.84 -20.59 -5.69
CA GLU A 131 10.27 -21.71 -6.54
C GLU A 131 11.78 -21.96 -6.42
N VAL A 132 12.59 -20.90 -6.43
CA VAL A 132 14.05 -20.99 -6.23
C VAL A 132 14.39 -21.49 -4.81
N SER A 133 13.49 -21.33 -3.83
CA SER A 133 13.70 -21.83 -2.47
C SER A 133 13.58 -23.36 -2.35
N GLY A 134 12.85 -24.01 -3.27
CA GLY A 134 12.66 -25.46 -3.27
C GLY A 134 13.84 -26.27 -3.82
N TRP A 135 14.84 -25.61 -4.41
CA TRP A 135 15.98 -26.27 -5.08
C TRP A 135 17.18 -26.54 -4.16
N ASP A 136 17.12 -26.14 -2.89
CA ASP A 136 18.24 -26.32 -1.95
C ASP A 136 18.23 -27.67 -1.19
N GLU A 137 17.33 -28.63 -1.48
CA GLU A 137 17.44 -30.00 -0.94
C GLU A 137 16.53 -31.01 -1.68
N GLN A 138 17.04 -31.60 -2.77
CA GLN A 138 16.73 -32.96 -3.22
C GLN A 138 18.01 -33.67 -3.65
#